data_AF-A0A2H0D2X9-F1
#
_entry.id   AF-A0A2H0D2X9-F1
#
_cell.length_a   1.000
_cell.length_b   1.000
_cell.length_c   1.000
_cell.angle_alpha   90.00
_cell.angle_beta   90.00
_cell.angle_gamma   90.00
#
_symmetry.space_group_name_H-M   'P 1'
#
loop_
_entity.id
_entity.type
_entity.pdbx_description
1 polymer ?
#
loop_
_entity_poly.entity_id
_entity_poly.type
_entity_poly.pdbx_seq_one_letter_code
_entity_poly.pdbx_strand_id
1 'polypeptide(L)'
;MKKVVIILIFFYPVFLTASETDTTTWNGKNVTFLAGEILVGLQSWADEGDIASTLSQINGVIIKDFDQLNIGLIKIQNNNNIHSAINSLKYNAAVLYAEPNIEMSVLSTYPNDPYYVGTAPPPYNYAHQWGLTTLVKILLPVERMLI
;
A
#
# COMPACT_ATOMS: atom_id res chain seq x y z
N MET A 1 -9.08 3.32 -61.38
CA MET A 1 -8.09 2.61 -60.54
C MET A 1 -8.46 2.83 -59.08
N LYS A 2 -8.97 1.80 -58.37
CA LYS A 2 -9.34 1.92 -56.95
C LYS A 2 -8.10 1.65 -56.09
N LYS A 3 -7.71 2.60 -55.24
CA LYS A 3 -6.65 2.41 -54.24
C LYS A 3 -7.25 1.64 -53.05
N VAL A 4 -6.69 0.47 -52.77
CA VAL A 4 -7.01 -0.31 -51.56
C VAL A 4 -6.01 0.11 -50.49
N VAL A 5 -6.50 0.67 -49.39
CA VAL A 5 -5.69 0.99 -48.21
C VAL A 5 -5.81 -0.19 -47.25
N ILE A 6 -4.69 -0.87 -47.00
CA ILE A 6 -4.61 -1.96 -46.02
C ILE A 6 -4.21 -1.33 -44.69
N ILE A 7 -5.13 -1.32 -43.72
CA ILE A 7 -4.86 -0.90 -42.35
C ILE A 7 -4.36 -2.14 -41.59
N LEU A 8 -3.07 -2.15 -41.24
CA LEU A 8 -2.48 -3.16 -40.36
C LEU A 8 -2.77 -2.75 -38.91
N ILE A 9 -3.68 -3.48 -38.26
CA ILE A 9 -3.97 -3.32 -36.83
C ILE A 9 -3.04 -4.27 -36.08
N PHE A 10 -2.04 -3.70 -35.39
CA PHE A 10 -1.20 -4.46 -34.46
C PHE A 10 -1.96 -4.66 -33.15
N PHE A 11 -2.47 -5.87 -32.94
CA PHE A 11 -2.91 -6.31 -31.62
C PHE A 11 -1.67 -6.62 -30.78
N TYR A 12 -1.28 -5.70 -29.90
CA TYR A 12 -0.32 -6.01 -28.83
C TYR A 12 -1.06 -6.83 -27.77
N PRO A 13 -0.66 -8.09 -27.50
CA PRO A 13 -1.20 -8.82 -26.36
C PRO A 13 -0.79 -8.08 -25.08
N VAL A 14 -1.79 -7.62 -24.33
CA VAL A 14 -1.60 -7.15 -22.96
C VAL A 14 -1.32 -8.40 -22.13
N PHE A 15 -0.03 -8.67 -21.89
CA PHE A 15 0.36 -9.69 -20.93
C PHE A 15 0.02 -9.17 -19.53
N LEU A 16 -1.03 -9.73 -18.94
CA LEU A 16 -1.36 -9.53 -17.53
C LEU A 16 -0.35 -10.34 -16.71
N THR A 17 0.85 -9.81 -16.52
CA THR A 17 1.84 -10.41 -15.61
C THR A 17 1.33 -10.27 -14.19
N ALA A 18 1.24 -11.40 -13.47
CA ALA A 18 1.03 -11.38 -12.03
C ALA A 18 2.11 -10.50 -11.38
N SER A 19 1.72 -9.67 -10.40
CA SER A 19 2.70 -8.84 -9.72
C SER A 19 3.68 -9.75 -8.97
N GLU A 20 4.93 -9.75 -9.41
CA GLU A 20 6.01 -10.46 -8.74
C GLU A 20 6.27 -9.79 -7.38
N THR A 21 6.48 -10.59 -6.34
CA THR A 21 6.84 -10.13 -5.00
C THR A 21 8.30 -10.45 -4.74
N ASP A 22 9.03 -9.53 -4.13
CA ASP A 22 10.44 -9.71 -3.74
C ASP A 22 10.63 -9.33 -2.26
N THR A 23 11.75 -9.75 -1.68
CA THR A 23 12.10 -9.51 -0.27
C THR A 23 13.36 -8.68 -0.16
N THR A 24 13.33 -7.64 0.68
CA THR A 24 14.50 -6.80 0.94
C THR A 24 14.55 -6.32 2.39
N THR A 25 15.69 -5.76 2.80
CA THR A 25 15.80 -5.01 4.05
C THR A 25 15.41 -3.55 3.81
N TRP A 26 14.31 -3.10 4.40
CA TRP A 26 13.89 -1.70 4.41
C TRP A 26 13.81 -1.18 5.84
N ASN A 27 14.49 -0.06 6.13
CA ASN A 27 14.55 0.54 7.48
C ASN A 27 14.92 -0.46 8.59
N GLY A 28 15.85 -1.38 8.30
CA GLY A 28 16.33 -2.40 9.25
C GLY A 28 15.38 -3.58 9.45
N LYS A 29 14.32 -3.72 8.65
CA LYS A 29 13.38 -4.84 8.70
C LYS A 29 13.34 -5.57 7.36
N ASN A 30 13.24 -6.88 7.39
CA ASN A 30 12.91 -7.65 6.18
C ASN A 30 11.45 -7.40 5.82
N VAL A 31 11.21 -6.94 4.60
CA VAL A 31 9.89 -6.65 4.06
C VAL A 31 9.70 -7.38 2.74
N THR A 32 8.49 -7.88 2.51
CA THR A 32 8.03 -8.31 1.19
C THR A 32 7.40 -7.11 0.49
N PHE A 33 7.70 -6.92 -0.79
CA PHE A 33 7.19 -5.79 -1.57
C PHE A 33 6.86 -6.22 -3.00
N LEU A 34 6.02 -5.44 -3.67
CA LEU A 34 5.68 -5.66 -5.08
C LEU A 34 6.86 -5.21 -5.96
N ALA A 35 7.43 -6.15 -6.70
CA ALA A 35 8.63 -5.96 -7.48
C ALA A 35 8.44 -4.82 -8.49
N GLY A 36 9.38 -3.88 -8.45
CA GLY A 36 9.39 -2.71 -9.32
C GLY A 36 8.34 -1.64 -9.00
N GLU A 37 7.60 -1.73 -7.89
CA GLU A 37 6.64 -0.69 -7.49
C GLU A 37 7.19 0.18 -6.35
N ILE A 38 7.09 1.48 -6.56
CA ILE A 38 7.62 2.49 -5.66
C ILE A 38 6.52 3.47 -5.29
N LEU A 39 6.23 3.57 -4.01
CA LEU A 39 5.38 4.62 -3.45
C LEU A 39 6.21 5.90 -3.35
N VAL A 40 5.68 7.00 -3.90
CA VAL A 40 6.36 8.30 -3.91
C VAL A 40 5.43 9.36 -3.35
N GLY A 41 5.92 10.11 -2.36
CA GLY A 41 5.31 11.34 -1.91
C GLY A 41 6.10 12.54 -2.42
N LEU A 42 5.42 13.53 -2.99
CA LEU A 42 6.02 14.80 -3.41
C LEU A 42 5.97 15.83 -2.29
N GLN A 43 6.82 16.84 -2.39
CA GLN A 43 6.69 18.05 -1.60
C GLN A 43 5.36 18.76 -1.89
N SER A 44 4.86 19.57 -0.96
CA SER A 44 3.58 20.27 -1.13
C SER A 44 3.56 21.29 -2.27
N TRP A 45 4.74 21.77 -2.68
CA TRP A 45 4.90 22.73 -3.78
C TRP A 45 5.15 22.07 -5.14
N ALA A 46 5.44 20.76 -5.15
CA ALA A 46 5.90 20.06 -6.35
C ALA A 46 4.75 19.36 -7.09
N ASP A 47 4.94 19.13 -8.38
CA ASP A 47 4.05 18.36 -9.23
C ASP A 47 4.78 17.24 -10.00
N GLU A 48 4.02 16.50 -10.81
CA GLU A 48 4.55 15.40 -11.63
C GLU A 48 5.66 15.85 -12.60
N GLY A 49 5.56 17.08 -13.12
CA GLY A 49 6.53 17.65 -14.03
C GLY A 49 7.92 17.79 -13.39
N ASP A 50 7.98 18.07 -12.09
CA ASP A 50 9.22 18.21 -11.34
C ASP A 50 10.01 16.89 -11.22
N ILE A 51 9.33 15.74 -11.34
CA ILE A 51 9.96 14.43 -11.27
C ILE A 51 10.09 13.73 -12.64
N ALA A 52 9.56 14.31 -13.72
CA ALA A 52 9.52 13.68 -15.05
C ALA A 52 10.91 13.26 -15.57
N SER A 53 11.95 14.05 -15.30
CA SER A 53 13.33 13.72 -15.67
C SER A 53 13.85 12.51 -14.90
N THR A 54 13.55 12.43 -13.60
CA THR A 54 13.91 11.29 -12.76
C THR A 54 13.15 10.03 -13.18
N LEU A 55 11.87 10.14 -13.51
CA LEU A 55 11.07 9.04 -14.06
C LEU A 55 11.66 8.50 -15.36
N SER A 56 12.08 9.40 -16.26
CA SER A 56 12.74 9.01 -17.51
C SER A 56 14.06 8.28 -17.28
N GLN A 57 14.86 8.70 -16.28
CA GLN A 57 16.13 8.04 -15.94
C GLN A 57 15.96 6.62 -15.39
N ILE A 58 14.91 6.40 -14.59
CA ILE A 58 14.64 5.10 -13.97
C ILE A 58 13.74 4.21 -14.83
N ASN A 59 13.38 4.64 -16.05
CA ASN A 59 12.34 4.03 -16.89
C ASN A 59 11.05 3.76 -16.09
N GLY A 60 10.65 4.76 -15.30
CA GLY A 60 9.49 4.73 -14.43
C GLY A 60 8.24 5.23 -15.14
N VAL A 61 7.12 4.57 -14.89
CA VAL A 61 5.79 4.95 -15.35
C VAL A 61 4.88 5.11 -14.14
N ILE A 62 4.11 6.19 -14.09
CA ILE A 62 3.10 6.38 -13.06
C ILE A 62 1.94 5.41 -13.35
N ILE A 63 1.65 4.54 -12.41
CA ILE A 63 0.54 3.57 -12.49
C ILE A 63 -0.63 3.95 -11.57
N LYS A 64 -0.39 4.90 -10.65
CA LYS A 64 -1.43 5.60 -9.89
C LYS A 64 -1.01 7.06 -9.74
N ASP A 65 -1.85 7.95 -10.24
CA ASP A 65 -1.63 9.40 -10.21
C ASP A 65 -1.48 9.91 -8.77
N PHE A 66 -0.82 11.06 -8.64
CA PHE A 66 -0.66 11.75 -7.37
C PHE A 66 -2.02 12.26 -6.87
N ASP A 67 -2.41 11.81 -5.68
CA ASP A 67 -3.68 12.18 -5.05
C ASP A 67 -3.59 13.54 -4.30
N GLN A 68 -4.63 13.87 -3.55
CA GLN A 68 -4.69 15.12 -2.75
C GLN A 68 -3.63 15.22 -1.66
N LEU A 69 -2.97 14.10 -1.32
CA LEU A 69 -1.86 14.04 -0.38
C LEU A 69 -0.50 14.10 -1.09
N ASN A 70 -0.50 14.35 -2.41
CA ASN A 70 0.67 14.28 -3.28
C ASN A 70 1.36 12.91 -3.22
N ILE A 71 0.58 11.83 -3.14
CA ILE A 71 1.08 10.45 -3.12
C ILE A 71 0.71 9.74 -4.41
N GLY A 72 1.72 9.21 -5.10
CA GLY A 72 1.57 8.45 -6.34
C GLY A 72 2.26 7.10 -6.27
N LEU A 73 1.96 6.24 -7.25
CA LEU A 73 2.59 4.93 -7.40
C LEU A 73 3.27 4.83 -8.76
N ILE A 74 4.55 4.47 -8.75
CA ILE A 74 5.39 4.36 -9.94
C ILE A 74 5.81 2.89 -10.12
N LYS A 75 5.76 2.42 -11.37
CA LYS A 75 6.30 1.12 -11.80
C LYS A 75 7.57 1.36 -12.62
N ILE A 76 8.68 0.75 -12.22
CA ILE A 76 9.91 0.71 -13.04
C ILE A 76 9.86 -0.49 -14.00
N GLN A 77 10.27 -0.28 -15.24
CA GLN A 77 10.32 -1.35 -16.25
C GLN A 77 11.66 -2.13 -16.19
N ASN A 78 11.63 -3.40 -16.62
CA ASN A 78 12.79 -4.23 -16.97
C ASN A 78 13.87 -4.45 -15.88
N ASN A 79 13.56 -5.17 -14.79
CA ASN A 79 14.55 -5.60 -13.77
C ASN A 79 15.43 -4.48 -13.19
N ASN A 80 14.99 -3.22 -13.29
CA ASN A 80 15.70 -2.10 -12.68
C ASN A 80 15.74 -2.34 -11.17
N ASN A 81 16.93 -2.13 -10.58
CA ASN A 81 17.12 -2.32 -9.14
C ASN A 81 16.27 -1.28 -8.40
N ILE A 82 15.28 -1.75 -7.64
CA ILE A 82 14.34 -0.90 -6.92
C ILE A 82 15.05 0.05 -5.95
N HIS A 83 16.17 -0.36 -5.34
CA HIS A 83 16.95 0.50 -4.46
C HIS A 83 17.64 1.63 -5.21
N SER A 84 18.19 1.34 -6.39
CA SER A 84 18.78 2.38 -7.24
C SER A 84 17.73 3.38 -7.69
N ALA A 85 16.56 2.92 -8.13
CA ALA A 85 15.46 3.78 -8.55
C ALA A 85 14.94 4.67 -7.41
N ILE A 86 14.72 4.08 -6.23
CA ILE A 86 14.35 4.80 -5.01
C ILE A 86 15.39 5.85 -4.64
N ASN A 87 16.69 5.52 -4.73
CA ASN A 87 17.74 6.48 -4.43
C ASN A 87 17.72 7.66 -5.42
N SER A 88 17.56 7.39 -6.73
CA SER A 88 17.39 8.44 -7.73
C SER A 88 16.22 9.37 -7.43
N LEU A 89 15.08 8.82 -6.98
CA LEU A 89 13.92 9.61 -6.56
C LEU A 89 14.21 10.44 -5.31
N LYS A 90 14.85 9.86 -4.29
CA LYS A 90 15.20 10.56 -3.04
C LYS A 90 16.17 11.74 -3.23
N TYR A 91 16.98 11.73 -4.29
CA TYR A 91 17.87 12.85 -4.62
C TYR A 91 17.17 14.00 -5.34
N ASN A 92 15.95 13.80 -5.83
CA ASN A 92 15.16 14.88 -6.42
C ASN A 92 14.54 15.74 -5.29
N ALA A 93 14.78 17.05 -5.31
CA ALA A 93 14.28 17.98 -4.30
C ALA A 93 12.74 18.06 -4.22
N ALA A 94 12.05 17.70 -5.30
CA ALA A 94 10.59 17.62 -5.36
C ALA A 94 10.02 16.40 -4.62
N VAL A 95 10.84 15.41 -4.27
CA VAL A 95 10.41 14.18 -3.60
C VAL A 95 10.56 14.35 -2.09
N LEU A 96 9.46 14.12 -1.36
CA LEU A 96 9.43 14.08 0.10
C LEU A 96 9.90 12.72 0.61
N TYR A 97 9.42 11.64 0.00
CA TYR A 97 9.85 10.29 0.30
C TYR A 97 9.64 9.37 -0.91
N ALA A 98 10.43 8.29 -0.96
CA ALA A 98 10.27 7.20 -1.89
C ALA A 98 10.57 5.88 -1.18
N GLU A 99 9.68 4.89 -1.31
CA GLU A 99 9.79 3.60 -0.64
C GLU A 99 9.18 2.47 -1.49
N PRO A 100 9.59 1.21 -1.29
CA PRO A 100 8.98 0.11 -2.01
C PRO A 100 7.50 -0.03 -1.65
N ASN A 101 6.68 -0.51 -2.57
CA ASN A 101 5.27 -0.84 -2.29
C ASN A 101 5.19 -2.13 -1.45
N ILE A 102 5.31 -1.97 -0.13
CA ILE A 102 5.37 -3.07 0.83
C ILE A 102 4.03 -3.79 0.90
N GLU A 103 4.07 -5.12 0.83
CA GLU A 103 2.89 -5.94 1.03
C GLU A 103 2.50 -5.93 2.51
N MET A 104 1.24 -5.57 2.77
CA MET A 104 0.66 -5.67 4.10
C MET A 104 -0.21 -6.92 4.20
N SER A 105 0.15 -7.84 5.08
CA SER A 105 -0.74 -8.92 5.46
C SER A 105 -1.73 -8.46 6.53
N VAL A 106 -3.01 -8.68 6.31
CA VAL A 106 -4.02 -8.58 7.37
C VAL A 106 -3.77 -9.74 8.32
N LEU A 107 -3.50 -9.44 9.60
CA LEU A 107 -3.51 -10.47 10.63
C LEU A 107 -4.91 -11.08 10.63
N SER A 108 -5.01 -12.37 10.32
CA SER A 108 -6.28 -13.08 10.39
C SER A 108 -6.77 -13.03 11.84
N THR A 109 -7.69 -12.11 12.13
CA THR A 109 -8.40 -12.10 13.40
C THR A 109 -9.50 -13.14 13.25
N TYR A 110 -9.24 -14.34 13.75
CA TYR A 110 -10.31 -15.27 14.07
C TYR A 110 -10.81 -14.88 15.45
N PRO A 111 -12.02 -14.32 15.57
CA PRO A 111 -12.57 -14.07 16.89
C PRO A 111 -12.69 -15.43 17.57
N ASN A 112 -12.23 -15.52 18.81
CA ASN A 112 -12.56 -16.65 19.68
C ASN A 112 -14.03 -16.63 20.13
N ASP A 113 -14.85 -15.80 19.48
CA ASP A 113 -16.28 -15.69 19.68
C ASP A 113 -16.99 -16.75 18.81
N PRO A 114 -17.57 -17.80 19.41
CA PRO A 114 -18.28 -18.85 18.68
C PRO A 114 -19.52 -18.35 17.91
N TYR A 115 -19.92 -17.08 18.08
CA TYR A 115 -21.09 -16.47 17.45
C TYR A 115 -20.75 -15.42 16.37
N TYR A 116 -19.46 -15.22 16.05
CA TYR A 116 -19.00 -14.28 15.02
C TYR A 116 -19.60 -14.54 13.62
N VAL A 117 -20.01 -15.77 13.33
CA VAL A 117 -20.59 -16.20 12.05
C VAL A 117 -22.11 -15.99 11.91
N GLY A 118 -22.73 -15.21 12.80
CA GLY A 118 -24.03 -14.58 12.51
C GLY A 118 -25.22 -14.96 13.38
N THR A 119 -25.03 -15.61 14.54
CA THR A 119 -26.14 -15.79 15.50
C THR A 119 -25.69 -15.43 16.91
N ALA A 120 -25.79 -14.16 17.29
CA ALA A 120 -25.45 -13.74 18.65
C ALA A 120 -26.56 -14.16 19.64
N PRO A 121 -26.23 -14.77 20.79
CA PRO A 121 -27.20 -14.97 21.86
C PRO A 121 -27.59 -13.62 22.50
N PRO A 122 -28.74 -13.54 23.17
CA PRO A 122 -29.18 -12.33 23.85
C PRO A 122 -28.11 -11.79 24.82
N PRO A 123 -27.94 -10.46 24.95
CA PRO A 123 -26.85 -9.87 25.73
C PRO A 123 -26.91 -10.17 27.24
N TYR A 124 -28.05 -10.65 27.76
CA TYR A 124 -28.25 -10.93 29.19
C TYR A 124 -27.85 -12.36 29.61
N ASN A 125 -27.60 -13.27 28.65
CA ASN A 125 -27.18 -14.65 28.93
C ASN A 125 -25.88 -15.04 28.21
N TYR A 126 -25.17 -14.04 27.69
CA TYR A 126 -23.95 -14.29 26.93
C TYR A 126 -22.74 -14.47 27.85
N ALA A 127 -22.34 -15.73 28.07
CA ALA A 127 -21.27 -16.11 28.98
C ALA A 127 -19.86 -15.58 28.57
N HIS A 128 -19.67 -15.24 27.29
CA HIS A 128 -18.36 -14.85 26.76
C HIS A 128 -18.18 -13.33 26.63
N GLN A 129 -18.86 -12.53 27.47
CA GLN A 129 -18.65 -11.08 27.62
C GLN A 129 -17.44 -10.71 28.50
N TRP A 130 -16.36 -11.48 28.41
CA TRP A 130 -15.16 -11.29 29.25
C TRP A 130 -14.57 -9.86 29.10
N GLY A 131 -14.62 -9.28 27.90
CA GLY A 131 -14.19 -7.90 27.65
C GLY A 131 -15.03 -6.84 28.38
N LEU A 132 -16.35 -7.02 28.49
CA LEU A 132 -17.26 -6.09 29.17
C LEU A 132 -17.18 -6.19 30.69
N THR A 133 -17.07 -7.42 31.21
CA THR A 133 -16.96 -7.68 32.66
C THR A 133 -15.62 -7.21 33.24
N THR A 134 -14.55 -7.16 32.44
CA THR A 134 -13.24 -6.69 32.86
C THR A 134 -13.20 -5.15 33.01
N LEU A 135 -13.86 -4.40 32.12
CA LEU A 135 -13.92 -2.94 32.17
C LEU A 135 -14.62 -2.42 33.43
N VAL A 136 -15.71 -3.08 33.86
CA VAL A 136 -16.48 -2.68 35.05
C VAL A 136 -15.66 -2.83 36.34
N LYS A 137 -14.79 -3.84 36.44
CA LYS A 137 -13.95 -4.04 37.62
C LYS A 137 -12.82 -3.01 37.77
N ILE A 138 -12.42 -2.35 36.69
CA ILE A 138 -11.36 -1.34 36.70
C ILE A 138 -11.91 0.04 37.09
N LEU A 139 -13.19 0.34 36.80
CA LEU A 139 -13.81 1.64 37.11
C LEU A 139 -14.41 1.72 38.53
N LEU A 140 -14.80 0.59 39.13
CA LEU A 140 -15.42 0.56 40.46
C LEU A 140 -14.51 0.82 41.68
N PRO A 141 -13.17 0.65 41.67
CA PRO A 141 -12.36 0.91 42.87
C PRO A 141 -12.10 2.40 43.13
N VAL A 142 -12.26 3.27 42.13
CA VAL A 142 -11.85 4.68 42.24
C VAL A 142 -12.84 5.51 43.08
N GLU A 143 -14.13 5.17 43.09
CA GLU A 143 -15.14 5.94 43.83
C GLU A 143 -15.24 5.57 45.33
N ARG A 144 -14.52 4.55 45.81
CA ARG A 144 -14.55 4.15 47.22
C ARG A 144 -13.31 4.57 48.04
N MET A 145 -12.46 5.43 47.48
CA MET A 145 -11.24 5.91 48.15
C MET A 145 -11.31 7.41 48.50
N LEU A 146 -12.51 8.00 48.50
CA LEU A 146 -12.79 9.37 48.97
C LEU A 146 -14.02 9.39 49.87
N ILE A 147 -13.92 8.78 51.06
CA ILE A 147 -14.72 9.13 52.24
C ILE A 147 -13.80 9.06 53.46
#